data_AF-A0A7X7PXF2-F1
#
_entry.id   AF-A0A7X7PXF2-F1
#
_cell.length_a   1.000
_cell.length_b   1.000
_cell.length_c   1.000
_cell.angle_alpha   90.00
_cell.angle_beta   90.00
_cell.angle_gamma   90.00
#
_symmetry.space_group_name_H-M   'P 1'
#
loop_
_entity.id
_entity.type
_entity.pdbx_description
1 polymer ?
#
loop_
_entity_poly.entity_id
_entity_poly.type
_entity_poly.pdbx_seq_one_letter_code
_entity_poly.pdbx_strand_id
1 'polypeptide(L)'
;MAYENRLYQILYPNQGLVASQLTPEAFARHYQIGSLRHFTGKLVFAEIDTNFRHPYFDIDAGFAALVPHPDGSPKRTKFISSYRVMEHMDFDSIKTLYLSSPEANVLALEAQEYDKVHQAGFLRTFAEIAPLSMLVMSPMDMREFGTYITQPGNPKGCPKLFYTQIELDVDQFLEEFERNPFMPAPFPFLHPSKLRDAIQQMKVDKNKKTKGLALYCPLNQISYKSIRHGFMFASHDKSKFFPMPSLQEIETSHFEFWKDL
;
A
#
# COMPACT_ATOMS: atom_id res chain seq x y z
N MET A 1 22.04 23.67 -13.66
CA MET A 1 21.55 23.35 -12.30
C MET A 1 21.77 21.86 -12.09
N ALA A 2 22.34 21.44 -10.96
CA ALA A 2 22.45 20.02 -10.63
C ALA A 2 21.14 19.60 -9.93
N TYR A 3 20.41 18.66 -10.52
CA TYR A 3 19.23 18.08 -9.88
C TYR A 3 19.65 17.07 -8.83
N GLU A 4 18.88 16.99 -7.75
CA GLU A 4 19.07 15.95 -6.74
C GLU A 4 18.60 14.60 -7.28
N ASN A 5 19.45 13.58 -7.18
CA ASN A 5 19.09 12.22 -7.54
C ASN A 5 18.33 11.57 -6.38
N ARG A 6 17.20 10.95 -6.70
CA ARG A 6 16.30 10.27 -5.76
C ARG A 6 16.03 8.85 -6.20
N LEU A 7 15.69 8.01 -5.24
CA LEU A 7 15.35 6.60 -5.46
C LEU A 7 13.95 6.36 -4.91
N TYR A 8 13.06 5.87 -5.75
CA TYR A 8 11.68 5.57 -5.37
C TYR A 8 11.35 4.10 -5.61
N GLN A 9 10.68 3.47 -4.65
CA GLN A 9 10.02 2.20 -4.84
C GLN A 9 8.53 2.44 -5.08
N ILE A 10 8.04 2.13 -6.28
CA ILE A 10 6.60 2.11 -6.55
C ILE A 10 6.03 0.80 -5.99
N LEU A 11 4.93 0.93 -5.25
CA LEU A 11 4.23 -0.17 -4.56
C LEU A 11 2.88 -0.46 -5.20
N TYR A 12 2.22 0.57 -5.74
CA TYR A 12 0.94 0.47 -6.44
C TYR A 12 0.85 1.60 -7.48
N PRO A 13 0.31 1.37 -8.70
CA PRO A 13 -0.38 0.15 -9.18
C PRO A 13 0.56 -0.96 -9.66
N ASN A 14 1.81 -0.63 -9.97
CA ASN A 14 2.83 -1.56 -10.41
C ASN A 14 4.05 -1.46 -9.49
N GLN A 15 4.81 -2.55 -9.41
CA GLN A 15 6.05 -2.54 -8.64
C GLN A 15 7.21 -2.05 -9.50
N GLY A 16 8.09 -1.24 -8.90
CA GLY A 16 9.30 -0.79 -9.56
C GLY A 16 10.27 -0.10 -8.62
N LEU A 17 11.57 -0.22 -8.90
CA LEU A 17 12.62 0.59 -8.32
C LEU A 17 13.07 1.58 -9.38
N VAL A 18 12.92 2.87 -9.10
CA VAL A 18 13.04 3.94 -10.09
C VAL A 18 13.97 5.02 -9.55
N ALA A 19 15.02 5.32 -10.31
CA ALA A 19 15.84 6.50 -10.09
C ALA A 19 15.14 7.71 -10.75
N SER A 20 15.17 8.87 -10.10
CA SER A 20 14.48 10.08 -10.58
C SER A 20 15.18 11.35 -10.12
N GLN A 21 15.02 12.43 -10.89
CA GLN A 21 15.38 13.80 -10.50
C GLN A 21 14.17 14.64 -10.07
N LEU A 22 12.99 14.02 -9.93
CA LEU A 22 11.75 14.68 -9.55
C LEU A 22 11.53 14.61 -8.03
N THR A 23 11.02 15.70 -7.45
CA THR A 23 10.46 15.68 -6.09
C THR A 23 9.29 14.68 -6.01
N PRO A 24 8.88 14.24 -4.81
CA PRO A 24 7.76 13.30 -4.66
C PRO A 24 6.47 13.77 -5.35
N GLU A 25 6.14 15.06 -5.25
CA GLU A 25 4.94 15.64 -5.87
C GLU A 25 5.07 15.66 -7.41
N ALA A 26 6.24 16.02 -7.93
CA ALA A 26 6.49 15.99 -9.37
C ALA A 26 6.53 14.56 -9.91
N PHE A 27 7.02 13.60 -9.11
CA PHE A 27 7.01 12.18 -9.44
C PHE A 27 5.57 11.63 -9.53
N ALA A 28 4.72 11.92 -8.54
CA ALA A 28 3.31 11.54 -8.58
C ALA A 28 2.58 12.12 -9.80
N ARG A 29 2.74 13.43 -10.04
CA ARG A 29 2.17 14.12 -11.22
C ARG A 29 2.64 13.52 -12.54
N HIS A 30 3.91 13.12 -12.64
CA HIS A 30 4.43 12.48 -13.83
C HIS A 30 3.68 11.21 -14.20
N TYR A 31 3.35 10.35 -13.21
CA TYR A 31 2.64 9.09 -13.46
C TYR A 31 1.15 9.26 -13.74
N GLN A 32 0.49 10.22 -13.09
CA GLN A 32 -0.98 10.33 -13.13
C GLN A 32 -1.47 11.28 -14.22
N ILE A 33 -0.78 12.41 -14.41
CA ILE A 33 -1.24 13.51 -15.26
C ILE A 33 -0.29 13.73 -16.46
N GLY A 34 1.02 13.52 -16.27
CA GLY A 34 2.06 14.09 -17.14
C GLY A 34 2.82 13.12 -18.05
N SER A 35 2.38 11.87 -18.25
CA SER A 35 3.05 10.92 -19.15
C SER A 35 2.15 10.41 -20.28
N LEU A 36 2.78 10.03 -21.41
CA LEU A 36 2.10 9.34 -22.52
C LEU A 36 1.48 7.98 -22.08
N ARG A 37 1.98 7.40 -20.98
CA ARG A 37 1.40 6.23 -20.31
C ARG A 37 0.42 6.74 -19.25
N HIS A 38 -0.80 7.03 -19.67
CA HIS A 38 -1.84 7.52 -18.76
C HIS A 38 -2.25 6.44 -17.76
N PHE A 39 -2.23 6.76 -16.46
CA PHE A 39 -2.86 5.97 -15.42
C PHE A 39 -3.77 6.88 -14.59
N THR A 40 -5.06 6.58 -14.59
CA THR A 40 -6.04 7.21 -13.70
C THR A 40 -6.17 6.36 -12.45
N GLY A 41 -5.75 6.87 -11.29
CA GLY A 41 -5.84 6.16 -10.02
C GLY A 41 -4.79 6.64 -9.04
N LYS A 42 -4.72 5.99 -7.88
CA LYS A 42 -3.79 6.26 -6.78
C LYS A 42 -2.39 5.73 -7.11
N LEU A 43 -1.35 6.48 -6.74
CA LEU A 43 0.02 6.01 -6.70
C LEU A 43 0.43 5.85 -5.23
N VAL A 44 1.01 4.70 -4.91
CA VAL A 44 1.67 4.50 -3.61
C VAL A 44 3.12 4.16 -3.88
N PHE A 45 4.03 4.94 -3.30
CA PHE A 45 5.46 4.78 -3.50
C PHE A 45 6.22 5.22 -2.26
N ALA A 46 7.43 4.71 -2.08
CA ALA A 46 8.30 5.10 -0.97
C ALA A 46 9.60 5.71 -1.48
N GLU A 47 10.10 6.73 -0.79
CA GLU A 47 11.47 7.21 -0.99
C GLU A 47 12.43 6.28 -0.27
N ILE A 48 13.46 5.87 -1.00
CA ILE A 48 14.49 4.94 -0.57
C ILE A 48 15.79 5.72 -0.40
N ASP A 49 16.58 5.35 0.61
CA ASP A 49 17.90 5.91 0.78
C ASP A 49 18.76 5.72 -0.48
N THR A 50 19.34 6.81 -0.98
CA THR A 50 20.14 6.79 -2.19
C THR A 50 21.45 6.02 -2.03
N ASN A 51 21.85 5.73 -0.78
CA ASN A 51 22.97 4.85 -0.44
C ASN A 51 22.59 3.36 -0.41
N PHE A 52 21.31 3.01 -0.48
CA PHE A 52 20.87 1.61 -0.50
C PHE A 52 21.49 0.86 -1.68
N ARG A 53 22.08 -0.30 -1.40
CA ARG A 53 22.63 -1.20 -2.43
C ARG A 53 22.24 -2.63 -2.07
N HIS A 54 21.91 -3.41 -3.10
CA HIS A 54 21.60 -4.82 -2.97
C HIS A 54 22.01 -5.53 -4.27
N PRO A 55 22.58 -6.76 -4.23
CA PRO A 55 23.09 -7.45 -5.44
C PRO A 55 22.06 -7.65 -6.56
N TYR A 56 20.76 -7.59 -6.24
CA TYR A 56 19.67 -7.72 -7.19
C TYR A 56 19.39 -6.42 -7.98
N PHE A 57 19.90 -5.26 -7.55
CA PHE A 57 19.63 -3.96 -8.17
C PHE A 57 20.90 -3.28 -8.65
N ASP A 58 20.99 -2.99 -9.95
CA ASP A 58 22.06 -2.15 -10.51
C ASP A 58 21.73 -0.65 -10.36
N ILE A 59 21.78 -0.19 -9.11
CA ILE A 59 21.40 1.18 -8.73
C ILE A 59 22.41 2.19 -9.26
N ASP A 60 23.70 1.85 -9.28
CA ASP A 60 24.75 2.74 -9.77
C ASP A 60 24.63 3.01 -11.27
N ALA A 61 24.33 1.99 -12.08
CA ALA A 61 24.01 2.22 -13.49
C ALA A 61 22.71 3.02 -13.67
N GLY A 62 21.73 2.81 -12.79
CA GLY A 62 20.50 3.61 -12.74
C GLY A 62 20.78 5.10 -12.55
N PHE A 63 21.62 5.45 -11.57
CA PHE A 63 22.01 6.84 -11.29
C PHE A 63 22.92 7.42 -12.37
N ALA A 64 23.87 6.65 -12.91
CA ALA A 64 24.72 7.11 -14.02
C ALA A 64 23.89 7.49 -15.26
N ALA A 65 22.72 6.88 -15.45
CA ALA A 65 21.78 7.18 -16.53
C ALA A 65 20.81 8.33 -16.22
N LEU A 66 20.85 8.95 -15.04
CA LEU A 66 20.07 10.15 -14.71
C LEU A 66 20.73 11.43 -15.25
N VAL A 67 20.77 11.52 -16.58
CA VAL A 67 21.25 12.70 -17.28
C VAL A 67 20.06 13.59 -17.67
N PRO A 68 20.06 14.88 -17.29
CA PRO A 68 19.05 15.84 -17.75
C PRO A 68 18.92 15.87 -19.27
N HIS A 69 17.74 16.24 -19.76
CA HIS A 69 17.49 16.35 -21.19
C HIS A 69 18.29 17.52 -21.80
N PRO A 70 18.51 17.54 -23.13
CA PRO A 70 19.24 18.62 -23.80
C PRO A 70 18.63 20.01 -23.59
N ASP A 71 17.32 20.08 -23.33
CA ASP A 71 16.59 21.30 -22.99
C ASP A 71 16.78 21.77 -21.53
N GLY A 72 17.60 21.04 -20.76
CA GLY A 72 17.87 21.30 -19.35
C GLY A 72 16.84 20.72 -18.40
N SER A 73 15.74 20.12 -18.87
CA SER A 73 14.71 19.54 -18.00
C SER A 73 15.21 18.27 -17.28
N PRO A 74 14.72 17.98 -16.05
CA PRO A 74 15.22 16.85 -15.27
C PRO A 74 14.88 15.51 -15.93
N LYS A 75 15.74 14.50 -15.71
CA LYS A 75 15.42 13.12 -16.06
C LYS A 75 14.31 12.62 -15.16
N ARG A 76 13.10 12.50 -15.73
CA ARG A 76 11.89 12.18 -14.96
C ARG A 76 11.98 10.83 -14.26
N THR A 77 12.30 9.78 -15.01
CA THR A 77 12.39 8.42 -14.47
C THR A 77 13.44 7.59 -15.21
N LYS A 78 14.10 6.70 -14.47
CA LYS A 78 14.91 5.61 -14.99
C LYS A 78 14.62 4.37 -14.14
N PHE A 79 13.97 3.37 -14.73
CA PHE A 79 13.72 2.10 -14.05
C PHE A 79 15.03 1.33 -13.87
N ILE A 80 15.27 0.89 -12.64
CA ILE A 80 16.36 -0.02 -12.24
C ILE A 80 15.84 -1.45 -12.24
N SER A 81 14.64 -1.68 -11.70
CA SER A 81 13.98 -2.98 -11.72
C SER A 81 12.46 -2.81 -11.69
N SER A 82 11.74 -3.77 -12.26
CA SER A 82 10.27 -3.83 -12.26
C SER A 82 9.74 -5.11 -11.65
N TYR A 83 10.61 -6.01 -11.15
CA TYR A 83 10.23 -7.35 -10.72
C TYR A 83 10.89 -7.71 -9.39
N ARG A 84 10.12 -8.31 -8.46
CA ARG A 84 10.57 -8.73 -7.12
C ARG A 84 11.26 -7.64 -6.30
N VAL A 85 10.90 -6.37 -6.54
CA VAL A 85 11.50 -5.23 -5.84
C VAL A 85 11.24 -5.33 -4.34
N MET A 86 10.01 -5.67 -3.94
CA MET A 86 9.64 -5.82 -2.53
C MET A 86 10.49 -6.88 -1.83
N GLU A 87 10.72 -8.04 -2.44
CA GLU A 87 11.47 -9.15 -1.84
C GLU A 87 12.93 -8.78 -1.53
N HIS A 88 13.52 -7.92 -2.35
CA HIS A 88 14.91 -7.50 -2.24
C HIS A 88 15.10 -6.15 -1.54
N MET A 89 14.03 -5.51 -1.05
CA MET A 89 14.10 -4.23 -0.36
C MET A 89 14.51 -4.39 1.10
N ASP A 90 15.42 -3.54 1.60
CA ASP A 90 15.67 -3.42 3.05
C ASP A 90 14.75 -2.35 3.65
N PHE A 91 13.98 -2.71 4.66
CA PHE A 91 13.05 -1.78 5.29
C PHE A 91 13.75 -0.60 5.98
N ASP A 92 15.01 -0.74 6.41
CA ASP A 92 15.74 0.40 6.99
C ASP A 92 16.06 1.48 5.95
N SER A 93 16.20 1.09 4.69
CA SER A 93 16.42 2.04 3.59
C SER A 93 15.18 2.85 3.23
N ILE A 94 13.98 2.43 3.65
CA ILE A 94 12.74 3.13 3.36
C ILE A 94 12.66 4.38 4.25
N LYS A 95 12.63 5.58 3.67
CA LYS A 95 12.56 6.84 4.40
C LYS A 95 11.10 7.23 4.67
N THR A 96 10.43 7.70 3.63
CA THR A 96 9.07 8.23 3.69
C THR A 96 8.18 7.45 2.74
N LEU A 97 6.96 7.13 3.17
CA LEU A 97 5.92 6.54 2.31
C LEU A 97 5.01 7.65 1.79
N TYR A 98 4.76 7.67 0.49
CA TYR A 98 3.91 8.65 -0.16
C TYR A 98 2.64 8.00 -0.70
N LEU A 99 1.50 8.61 -0.40
CA LEU A 99 0.20 8.30 -0.98
C LEU A 99 -0.19 9.44 -1.90
N SER A 100 -0.61 9.14 -3.13
CA SER A 100 -1.25 10.15 -3.96
C SER A 100 -2.73 9.88 -4.19
N SER A 101 -3.49 10.96 -4.30
CA SER A 101 -4.82 10.97 -4.88
C SER A 101 -4.76 10.85 -6.41
N PRO A 102 -5.86 10.52 -7.11
CA PRO A 102 -5.91 10.54 -8.58
C PRO A 102 -5.47 11.86 -9.22
N GLU A 103 -5.68 12.98 -8.53
CA GLU A 103 -5.31 14.35 -8.90
C GLU A 103 -3.84 14.69 -8.58
N ALA A 104 -3.06 13.70 -8.12
CA ALA A 104 -1.65 13.81 -7.77
C ALA A 104 -1.34 14.75 -6.60
N ASN A 105 -2.31 14.99 -5.72
CA ASN A 105 -2.01 15.52 -4.39
C ASN A 105 -1.35 14.42 -3.56
N VAL A 106 -0.28 14.76 -2.84
CA VAL A 106 0.57 13.78 -2.15
C VAL A 106 0.50 13.98 -0.64
N LEU A 107 0.30 12.89 0.09
CA LEU A 107 0.44 12.80 1.53
C LEU A 107 1.71 12.00 1.86
N ALA A 108 2.61 12.62 2.62
CA ALA A 108 3.82 11.99 3.13
C ALA A 108 3.56 11.36 4.51
N LEU A 109 3.99 10.11 4.69
CA LEU A 109 3.88 9.36 5.92
C LEU A 109 5.27 8.99 6.42
N GLU A 110 5.56 9.36 7.66
CA GLU A 110 6.80 9.02 8.35
C GLU A 110 6.64 7.71 9.14
N ALA A 111 7.72 6.94 9.23
CA ALA A 111 7.70 5.68 9.95
C ALA A 111 7.52 5.90 11.47
N GLN A 112 6.69 5.09 12.10
CA GLN A 112 6.49 5.10 13.56
C GLN A 112 6.41 3.66 14.10
N GLU A 113 6.59 3.51 15.41
CA GLU A 113 6.34 2.22 16.06
C GLU A 113 4.85 1.86 15.99
N TYR A 114 4.57 0.59 15.73
CA TYR A 114 3.21 0.07 15.80
C TYR A 114 2.87 -0.32 17.24
N ASP A 115 1.98 0.45 17.87
CA ASP A 115 1.63 0.38 19.29
C ASP A 115 0.16 -0.04 19.55
N LYS A 116 -0.58 -0.38 18.49
CA LYS A 116 -2.02 -0.66 18.62
C LYS A 116 -2.25 -2.01 19.31
N VAL A 117 -3.00 -1.97 20.41
CA VAL A 117 -3.43 -3.14 21.17
C VAL A 117 -4.79 -3.59 20.68
N HIS A 118 -4.96 -4.91 20.54
CA HIS A 118 -6.11 -5.50 19.87
C HIS A 118 -6.94 -6.37 20.80
N GLN A 119 -8.26 -6.25 20.67
CA GLN A 119 -9.18 -7.18 21.29
C GLN A 119 -9.23 -8.49 20.52
N ALA A 120 -9.20 -9.60 21.25
CA ALA A 120 -9.35 -10.93 20.68
C ALA A 120 -10.75 -11.11 20.08
N GLY A 121 -10.83 -11.86 18.97
CA GLY A 121 -12.10 -12.26 18.35
C GLY A 121 -12.66 -11.30 17.28
N PHE A 122 -12.04 -10.14 17.06
CA PHE A 122 -12.41 -9.23 15.98
C PHE A 122 -11.93 -9.74 14.62
N LEU A 123 -12.82 -9.79 13.64
CA LEU A 123 -12.46 -10.04 12.24
C LEU A 123 -12.02 -8.73 11.59
N ARG A 124 -10.83 -8.73 11.00
CA ARG A 124 -10.23 -7.60 10.30
C ARG A 124 -10.14 -7.91 8.82
N THR A 125 -10.10 -6.85 8.03
CA THR A 125 -9.91 -6.95 6.58
C THR A 125 -8.58 -6.32 6.19
N PHE A 126 -7.74 -7.07 5.49
CA PHE A 126 -6.44 -6.64 5.02
C PHE A 126 -6.43 -6.58 3.49
N ALA A 127 -5.96 -5.47 2.95
CA ALA A 127 -5.60 -5.36 1.55
C ALA A 127 -4.10 -5.57 1.42
N GLU A 128 -3.73 -6.69 0.80
CA GLU A 128 -2.37 -6.93 0.34
C GLU A 128 -2.12 -6.09 -0.91
N ILE A 129 -0.97 -5.41 -0.98
CA ILE A 129 -0.69 -4.41 -2.03
C ILE A 129 0.52 -4.81 -2.87
N ALA A 130 1.64 -5.22 -2.23
CA ALA A 130 2.82 -5.68 -2.94
C ALA A 130 3.60 -6.73 -2.13
N PRO A 131 4.04 -7.87 -2.70
CA PRO A 131 3.83 -8.27 -4.09
C PRO A 131 2.49 -8.96 -4.33
N LEU A 132 1.79 -9.34 -3.26
CA LEU A 132 0.44 -9.90 -3.31
C LEU A 132 -0.59 -8.79 -3.50
N SER A 133 -1.81 -9.17 -3.88
CA SER A 133 -2.86 -8.23 -4.26
C SER A 133 -4.26 -8.64 -3.79
N MET A 134 -4.38 -9.50 -2.79
CA MET A 134 -5.70 -10.00 -2.35
C MET A 134 -6.36 -9.10 -1.30
N LEU A 135 -7.69 -9.19 -1.22
CA LEU A 135 -8.44 -8.75 -0.05
C LEU A 135 -8.65 -9.97 0.85
N VAL A 136 -8.23 -9.90 2.11
CA VAL A 136 -8.19 -11.04 3.04
C VAL A 136 -8.86 -10.68 4.35
N MET A 137 -9.68 -11.58 4.90
CA MET A 137 -10.24 -11.49 6.24
C MET A 137 -9.46 -12.37 7.21
N SER A 138 -9.19 -11.88 8.41
CA SER A 138 -8.44 -12.61 9.45
C SER A 138 -8.78 -12.13 10.87
N PRO A 139 -8.75 -12.99 11.90
CA PRO A 139 -8.84 -12.57 13.29
C PRO A 139 -7.53 -11.99 13.86
N MET A 140 -6.42 -12.13 13.12
CA MET A 140 -5.11 -11.62 13.51
C MET A 140 -5.09 -10.09 13.49
N ASP A 141 -4.25 -9.50 14.32
CA ASP A 141 -3.92 -8.08 14.19
C ASP A 141 -2.99 -7.80 12.99
N MET A 142 -2.65 -6.53 12.78
CA MET A 142 -1.81 -6.14 11.65
C MET A 142 -0.43 -6.80 11.71
N ARG A 143 0.23 -6.84 12.87
CA ARG A 143 1.58 -7.42 13.01
C ARG A 143 1.54 -8.93 12.84
N GLU A 144 0.60 -9.60 13.51
CA GLU A 144 0.38 -11.03 13.42
C GLU A 144 0.10 -11.48 11.98
N PHE A 145 -0.76 -10.74 11.26
CA PHE A 145 -1.06 -11.01 9.86
C PHE A 145 0.19 -10.92 8.98
N GLY A 146 0.98 -9.85 9.15
CA GLY A 146 2.24 -9.66 8.44
C GLY A 146 3.18 -10.85 8.63
N THR A 147 3.50 -11.18 9.87
CA THR A 147 4.37 -12.31 10.24
C THR A 147 3.86 -13.64 9.69
N TYR A 148 2.53 -13.86 9.73
CA TYR A 148 1.94 -15.10 9.21
C TYR A 148 2.09 -15.22 7.69
N ILE A 149 1.80 -14.15 6.94
CA ILE A 149 1.91 -14.16 5.47
C ILE A 149 3.37 -14.24 5.03
N THR A 150 4.30 -13.71 5.82
CA THR A 150 5.74 -13.72 5.51
C THR A 150 6.50 -14.92 6.04
N GLN A 151 5.80 -15.84 6.72
CA GLN A 151 6.41 -17.05 7.26
C GLN A 151 7.02 -17.92 6.15
N PRO A 152 8.31 -18.31 6.25
CA PRO A 152 8.92 -19.24 5.32
C PRO A 152 8.11 -20.53 5.18
N GLY A 153 7.91 -20.98 3.94
CA GLY A 153 7.13 -22.18 3.65
C GLY A 153 5.61 -21.98 3.67
N ASN A 154 5.10 -20.78 3.95
CA ASN A 154 3.68 -20.48 3.75
C ASN A 154 3.35 -20.49 2.24
N PRO A 155 2.55 -21.45 1.74
CA PRO A 155 2.28 -21.59 0.31
C PRO A 155 1.40 -20.46 -0.26
N LYS A 156 0.73 -19.69 0.60
CA LYS A 156 -0.08 -18.53 0.24
C LYS A 156 0.63 -17.21 0.59
N GLY A 157 1.89 -17.31 1.03
CA GLY A 157 2.68 -16.21 1.54
C GLY A 157 3.64 -15.61 0.52
N CYS A 158 4.42 -14.66 0.98
CA CYS A 158 5.55 -14.08 0.25
C CYS A 158 6.63 -13.62 1.24
N PRO A 159 7.92 -13.56 0.87
CA PRO A 159 8.99 -13.25 1.83
C PRO A 159 8.86 -11.86 2.48
N LYS A 160 8.32 -10.89 1.74
CA LYS A 160 8.11 -9.51 2.18
C LYS A 160 6.80 -8.99 1.61
N LEU A 161 6.02 -8.28 2.42
CA LEU A 161 4.68 -7.81 2.12
C LEU A 161 4.52 -6.34 2.48
N PHE A 162 3.88 -5.57 1.60
CA PHE A 162 3.30 -4.26 1.87
C PHE A 162 1.78 -4.36 1.81
N TYR A 163 1.11 -3.91 2.87
CA TYR A 163 -0.33 -4.11 3.06
C TYR A 163 -0.91 -3.06 4.01
N THR A 164 -2.24 -3.02 4.06
CA THR A 164 -2.99 -2.13 4.95
C THR A 164 -4.23 -2.83 5.53
N GLN A 165 -4.74 -2.31 6.63
CA GLN A 165 -6.02 -2.73 7.20
C GLN A 165 -7.13 -1.77 6.77
N ILE A 166 -8.20 -2.32 6.23
CA ILE A 166 -9.40 -1.57 5.85
C ILE A 166 -10.47 -1.75 6.92
N GLU A 167 -11.09 -0.65 7.29
CA GLU A 167 -12.19 -0.57 8.24
C GLU A 167 -13.41 -1.33 7.72
N LEU A 168 -13.95 -2.19 8.58
CA LEU A 168 -15.21 -2.90 8.37
C LEU A 168 -15.82 -3.17 9.73
N ASP A 169 -16.95 -2.54 10.03
CA ASP A 169 -17.78 -2.94 11.14
C ASP A 169 -18.58 -4.19 10.73
N VAL A 170 -18.14 -5.35 11.24
CA VAL A 170 -18.68 -6.65 10.87
C VAL A 170 -20.10 -6.83 11.39
N ASP A 171 -20.39 -6.35 12.60
CA ASP A 171 -21.69 -6.58 13.22
C ASP A 171 -22.73 -5.61 12.63
N GLN A 172 -22.37 -4.34 12.45
CA GLN A 172 -23.22 -3.38 11.71
C GLN A 172 -23.51 -3.88 10.28
N PHE A 173 -22.50 -4.37 9.56
CA PHE A 173 -22.70 -4.91 8.22
C PHE A 173 -23.70 -6.07 8.19
N LEU A 174 -23.62 -7.01 9.14
CA LEU A 174 -24.54 -8.14 9.20
C LEU A 174 -25.97 -7.69 9.52
N GLU A 175 -26.14 -6.76 10.48
CA GLU A 175 -27.45 -6.21 10.83
C GLU A 175 -28.11 -5.48 9.64
N GLU A 176 -27.34 -4.67 8.91
CA GLU A 176 -27.82 -3.97 7.72
C GLU A 176 -28.16 -4.94 6.59
N PHE A 177 -27.32 -5.95 6.36
CA PHE A 177 -27.54 -6.95 5.30
C PHE A 177 -28.80 -7.80 5.56
N GLU A 178 -29.08 -8.16 6.81
CA GLU A 178 -30.31 -8.86 7.19
C GLU A 178 -31.57 -8.03 6.91
N ARG A 179 -31.51 -6.72 7.12
CA ARG A 179 -32.62 -5.79 6.83
C ARG A 179 -32.78 -5.50 5.34
N ASN A 180 -31.67 -5.39 4.61
CA ASN A 180 -31.66 -5.10 3.18
C ASN A 180 -30.56 -5.89 2.45
N PRO A 181 -30.90 -7.08 1.89
CA PRO A 181 -29.95 -7.88 1.12
C PRO A 181 -29.42 -7.21 -0.18
N PHE A 182 -30.04 -6.10 -0.61
CA PHE A 182 -29.65 -5.32 -1.79
C PHE A 182 -28.87 -4.05 -1.44
N MET A 183 -28.39 -3.92 -0.19
CA MET A 183 -27.55 -2.81 0.22
C MET A 183 -26.27 -2.70 -0.63
N PRO A 184 -25.71 -1.48 -0.79
CA PRO A 184 -24.39 -1.32 -1.38
C PRO A 184 -23.34 -2.14 -0.61
N ALA A 185 -22.36 -2.67 -1.34
CA ALA A 185 -21.27 -3.40 -0.73
C ALA A 185 -20.32 -2.47 0.06
N PRO A 186 -19.83 -2.89 1.24
CA PRO A 186 -18.76 -2.18 1.93
C PRO A 186 -17.50 -2.02 1.08
N PHE A 187 -17.24 -2.96 0.17
CA PHE A 187 -16.18 -2.88 -0.82
C PHE A 187 -16.80 -2.90 -2.23
N PRO A 188 -16.58 -1.86 -3.07
CA PRO A 188 -17.26 -1.73 -4.36
C PRO A 188 -17.10 -2.92 -5.33
N PHE A 189 -16.01 -3.69 -5.17
CA PHE A 189 -15.63 -4.83 -6.00
C PHE A 189 -16.00 -6.20 -5.37
N LEU A 190 -16.67 -6.22 -4.22
CA LEU A 190 -17.05 -7.46 -3.53
C LEU A 190 -18.57 -7.52 -3.31
N HIS A 191 -19.23 -8.56 -3.80
CA HIS A 191 -20.67 -8.73 -3.57
C HIS A 191 -20.99 -8.88 -2.07
N PRO A 192 -22.00 -8.18 -1.51
CA PRO A 192 -22.30 -8.22 -0.07
C PRO A 192 -22.54 -9.64 0.47
N SER A 193 -23.28 -10.48 -0.27
CA SER A 193 -23.53 -11.88 0.14
C SER A 193 -22.24 -12.69 0.27
N LYS A 194 -21.20 -12.43 -0.55
CA LYS A 194 -19.92 -13.13 -0.45
C LYS A 194 -19.16 -12.71 0.80
N LEU A 195 -19.24 -11.44 1.16
CA LEU A 195 -18.69 -10.93 2.42
C LEU A 195 -19.40 -11.57 3.62
N ARG A 196 -20.74 -11.62 3.61
CA ARG A 196 -21.56 -12.28 4.63
C ARG A 196 -21.18 -13.75 4.80
N ASP A 197 -21.11 -14.51 3.70
CA ASP A 197 -20.74 -15.94 3.73
C ASP A 197 -19.32 -16.13 4.30
N ALA A 198 -18.38 -15.26 3.94
CA ALA A 198 -17.02 -15.28 4.46
C ALA A 198 -16.97 -15.01 5.97
N ILE A 199 -17.70 -14.01 6.46
CA ILE A 199 -17.83 -13.70 7.89
C ILE A 199 -18.41 -14.89 8.64
N GLN A 200 -19.49 -15.49 8.15
CA GLN A 200 -20.12 -16.65 8.78
C GLN A 200 -19.14 -17.84 8.85
N GLN A 201 -18.41 -18.09 7.76
CA GLN A 201 -17.40 -19.15 7.76
C GLN A 201 -16.29 -18.91 8.80
N MET A 202 -15.80 -17.67 8.92
CA MET A 202 -14.78 -17.31 9.91
C MET A 202 -15.32 -17.35 11.35
N LYS A 203 -16.60 -17.03 11.56
CA LYS A 203 -17.25 -17.14 12.88
C LYS A 203 -17.43 -18.61 13.31
N VAL A 204 -17.67 -19.53 12.37
CA VAL A 204 -17.86 -20.97 12.64
C VAL A 204 -16.53 -21.73 12.83
N ASP A 205 -15.58 -21.54 11.91
CA ASP A 205 -14.29 -22.26 11.95
C ASP A 205 -13.23 -21.44 12.70
N LYS A 206 -13.11 -21.67 14.01
CA LYS A 206 -12.15 -20.96 14.88
C LYS A 206 -10.68 -21.29 14.59
N ASN A 207 -10.40 -22.38 13.85
CA ASN A 207 -9.03 -22.73 13.47
C ASN A 207 -8.58 -21.99 12.20
N LYS A 208 -9.51 -21.35 11.49
CA LYS A 208 -9.23 -20.65 10.25
C LYS A 208 -8.55 -19.30 10.52
N LYS A 209 -7.30 -19.19 10.08
CA LYS A 209 -6.50 -17.96 10.24
C LYS A 209 -6.77 -16.91 9.17
N THR A 210 -7.13 -17.31 7.95
CA THR A 210 -7.38 -16.38 6.84
C THR A 210 -8.48 -16.86 5.90
N LYS A 211 -9.19 -15.91 5.31
CA LYS A 211 -10.16 -16.14 4.24
C LYS A 211 -9.98 -15.07 3.17
N GLY A 212 -9.61 -15.48 1.96
CA GLY A 212 -9.63 -14.59 0.80
C GLY A 212 -11.07 -14.15 0.50
N LEU A 213 -11.25 -12.84 0.37
CA LEU A 213 -12.50 -12.19 -0.03
C LEU A 213 -12.49 -11.85 -1.52
N ALA A 214 -11.36 -11.37 -2.04
CA ALA A 214 -11.16 -11.08 -3.46
C ALA A 214 -9.75 -11.51 -3.90
N LEU A 215 -9.64 -12.02 -5.13
CA LEU A 215 -8.37 -12.42 -5.73
C LEU A 215 -7.49 -11.21 -6.11
N TYR A 216 -8.14 -10.08 -6.36
CA TYR A 216 -7.49 -8.80 -6.64
C TYR A 216 -8.21 -7.70 -5.85
N CYS A 217 -7.45 -6.90 -5.13
CA CYS A 217 -7.89 -5.77 -4.35
C CYS A 217 -7.52 -4.48 -5.10
N PRO A 218 -8.46 -3.86 -5.83
CA PRO A 218 -8.19 -2.61 -6.52
C PRO A 218 -8.13 -1.47 -5.49
N LEU A 219 -6.92 -1.14 -5.01
CA LEU A 219 -6.72 -0.04 -4.04
C LEU A 219 -7.30 1.30 -4.54
N ASN A 220 -7.37 1.50 -5.86
CA ASN A 220 -8.06 2.64 -6.48
C ASN A 220 -9.53 2.80 -6.08
N GLN A 221 -10.23 1.72 -5.78
CA GLN A 221 -11.65 1.74 -5.41
C GLN A 221 -11.87 1.82 -3.90
N ILE A 222 -10.80 1.83 -3.10
CA ILE A 222 -10.87 1.91 -1.64
C ILE A 222 -10.51 3.33 -1.24
N SER A 223 -11.42 4.07 -0.60
CA SER A 223 -11.09 5.41 -0.07
C SER A 223 -9.99 5.31 0.99
N TYR A 224 -9.07 6.29 1.03
CA TYR A 224 -8.11 6.31 2.13
C TYR A 224 -8.79 6.60 3.48
N LYS A 225 -10.03 7.12 3.49
CA LYS A 225 -10.84 7.27 4.70
C LYS A 225 -11.16 5.95 5.38
N SER A 226 -11.15 4.85 4.62
CA SER A 226 -11.41 3.51 5.13
C SER A 226 -10.14 2.83 5.68
N ILE A 227 -8.98 3.48 5.65
CA ILE A 227 -7.75 2.90 6.20
C ILE A 227 -7.76 3.08 7.72
N ARG A 228 -7.76 1.97 8.46
CA ARG A 228 -7.95 2.02 9.93
C ARG A 228 -6.75 2.57 10.69
N HIS A 229 -5.55 2.18 10.29
CA HIS A 229 -4.33 2.47 11.06
C HIS A 229 -3.22 3.11 10.22
N GLY A 230 -2.95 2.55 9.04
CA GLY A 230 -1.78 2.90 8.25
C GLY A 230 -1.37 1.78 7.32
N PHE A 231 -0.13 1.83 6.87
CA PHE A 231 0.46 0.86 5.97
C PHE A 231 1.63 0.16 6.66
N MET A 232 1.81 -1.12 6.39
CA MET A 232 2.85 -1.93 7.00
C MET A 232 3.68 -2.61 5.92
N PHE A 233 4.99 -2.52 6.06
CA PHE A 233 5.94 -3.44 5.46
C PHE A 233 6.22 -4.54 6.48
N ALA A 234 6.13 -5.80 6.06
CA ALA A 234 6.44 -6.95 6.91
C ALA A 234 7.34 -7.94 6.17
N SER A 235 8.26 -8.55 6.91
CA SER A 235 9.04 -9.74 6.56
C SER A 235 8.82 -10.77 7.67
N HIS A 236 9.51 -11.91 7.61
CA HIS A 236 9.43 -12.92 8.66
C HIS A 236 9.85 -12.39 10.04
N ASP A 237 10.82 -11.47 10.06
CA ASP A 237 11.56 -11.03 11.25
C ASP A 237 11.45 -9.54 11.54
N LYS A 238 10.93 -8.74 10.60
CA LYS A 238 10.93 -7.29 10.68
C LYS A 238 9.63 -6.71 10.17
N SER A 239 9.23 -5.59 10.76
CA SER A 239 8.11 -4.79 10.26
C SER A 239 8.46 -3.32 10.32
N LYS A 240 7.92 -2.52 9.39
CA LYS A 240 8.02 -1.07 9.39
C LYS A 240 6.66 -0.46 9.09
N PHE A 241 6.17 0.36 10.02
CA PHE A 241 4.82 0.89 10.00
C PHE A 241 4.80 2.38 9.67
N PHE A 242 3.83 2.77 8.86
CA PHE A 242 3.58 4.13 8.41
C PHE A 242 2.12 4.48 8.76
N PRO A 243 1.87 5.15 9.91
CA PRO A 243 0.51 5.48 10.33
C PRO A 243 -0.15 6.48 9.39
N MET A 244 -1.46 6.34 9.22
CA MET A 244 -2.28 7.40 8.65
C MET A 244 -2.54 8.47 9.72
N PRO A 245 -2.43 9.77 9.37
CA PRO A 245 -2.95 10.83 10.22
C PRO A 245 -4.46 10.70 10.39
N SER A 246 -5.00 11.29 11.45
CA SER A 246 -6.45 11.36 11.62
C SER A 246 -7.11 12.13 10.47
N LEU A 247 -8.38 11.84 10.19
CA LEU A 247 -9.12 12.56 9.14
C LEU A 247 -9.15 14.07 9.38
N GLN A 248 -9.21 14.50 10.64
CA GLN A 248 -9.16 15.91 11.02
C GLN A 248 -7.79 16.53 10.72
N GLU A 249 -6.69 15.82 10.97
CA GLU A 249 -5.34 16.29 10.61
C GLU A 249 -5.17 16.38 9.09
N ILE A 250 -5.67 15.39 8.34
CA ILE A 250 -5.63 15.43 6.87
C ILE A 250 -6.45 16.61 6.34
N GLU A 251 -7.65 16.85 6.87
CA GLU A 251 -8.50 17.98 6.47
C GLU A 251 -7.82 19.34 6.73
N THR A 252 -7.23 19.49 7.91
CA THR A 252 -6.65 20.77 8.36
C THR A 252 -5.28 21.06 7.77
N SER A 253 -4.42 20.04 7.63
CA SER A 253 -3.00 20.22 7.26
C SER A 253 -2.71 19.77 5.82
N HIS A 254 -3.60 18.99 5.20
CA HIS A 254 -3.43 18.42 3.87
C HIS A 254 -4.71 18.54 3.03
N PHE A 255 -5.31 19.73 3.05
CA PHE A 255 -6.65 19.99 2.48
C PHE A 255 -6.80 19.56 1.01
N GLU A 256 -5.80 19.80 0.16
CA GLU A 256 -5.88 19.37 -1.24
C GLU A 256 -5.94 17.84 -1.38
N PHE A 257 -5.19 17.11 -0.56
CA PHE A 257 -5.30 15.64 -0.51
C PHE A 257 -6.65 15.19 0.06
N TRP A 258 -7.17 15.87 1.09
CA TRP A 258 -8.45 15.57 1.72
C TRP A 258 -9.64 15.65 0.74
N LYS A 259 -9.66 16.65 -0.15
CA LYS A 259 -10.72 16.83 -1.15
C LYS A 259 -10.86 15.64 -2.10
N ASP A 260 -9.75 14.92 -2.31
CA ASP A 260 -9.68 13.83 -3.27
C ASP A 260 -9.91 12.45 -2.62
N LEU A 261 -10.21 12.39 -1.31
CA LEU A 261 -10.32 11.15 -0.53
C LEU A 261 -11.63 10.37 -0.69
#